data_AF-A0A9W7FEI6-F1
#
_entry.id   AF-A0A9W7FEI6-F1
#
_cell.length_a   1.000
_cell.length_b   1.000
_cell.length_c   1.000
_cell.angle_alpha   90.00
_cell.angle_beta   90.00
_cell.angle_gamma   90.00
#
_symmetry.space_group_name_H-M   'P 1'
#
loop_
_entity.id
_entity.type
_entity.pdbx_description
1 polymer ?
#
loop_
_entity_poly.entity_id
_entity_poly.type
_entity_poly.pdbx_seq_one_letter_code
_entity_poly.pdbx_strand_id
1 'polypeptide(L)'
;MKATLALCTLLIASATSFTIISSSIRSRRTSLSFEKPQNPNKFGKGIGRLELDEAALTAQTLYDMVLVERLQPPVETDTGLYKGQEEQPKLHICRVLSVGSGREEENGIIASMPDIKVGDTVVVKNPWGIGPKDEELADGRKLSYLKGQDVAGKIEGGILEE
;
A
#
# COMPACT_ATOMS: atom_id res chain seq x y z
N MET A 1 63.36 31.69 -2.03
CA MET A 1 62.29 32.06 -1.08
C MET A 1 61.42 30.83 -0.85
N LYS A 2 61.31 30.37 0.41
CA LYS A 2 60.32 29.44 1.03
C LYS A 2 60.10 28.08 0.31
N ALA A 3 60.70 26.95 0.73
CA ALA A 3 60.38 26.06 1.89
C ALA A 3 58.93 25.51 1.82
N THR A 4 58.62 24.20 1.87
CA THR A 4 58.91 23.17 2.90
C THR A 4 58.40 21.80 2.36
N LEU A 5 59.19 20.72 2.31
CA LEU A 5 59.34 19.63 3.30
C LEU A 5 58.02 18.89 3.62
N ALA A 6 57.75 17.71 3.08
CA ALA A 6 58.38 16.39 3.26
C ALA A 6 57.75 15.56 4.40
N LEU A 7 57.28 14.38 3.98
CA LEU A 7 56.77 13.25 4.75
C LEU A 7 57.77 12.73 5.80
N CYS A 8 57.24 11.82 6.61
CA CYS A 8 57.86 10.58 7.07
C CYS A 8 58.15 10.49 8.58
N THR A 9 57.22 9.80 9.27
CA THR A 9 57.42 8.65 10.16
C THR A 9 58.55 8.69 11.21
N LEU A 10 58.26 8.26 12.45
CA LEU A 10 58.49 6.87 12.91
C LEU A 10 58.58 6.80 14.47
N LEU A 11 57.77 5.91 15.06
CA LEU A 11 58.08 4.90 16.12
C LEU A 11 58.30 5.22 17.63
N ILE A 12 57.79 4.25 18.42
CA ILE A 12 58.14 3.75 19.78
C ILE A 12 57.38 4.42 20.93
N ALA A 13 56.35 3.85 21.57
CA ALA A 13 56.16 2.57 22.29
C ALA A 13 56.75 2.53 23.72
N SER A 14 55.89 2.45 24.75
CA SER A 14 56.08 1.59 25.94
C SER A 14 54.85 1.58 26.85
N ALA A 15 54.50 0.39 27.29
CA ALA A 15 53.36 0.01 28.10
C ALA A 15 53.58 0.28 29.61
N THR A 16 52.49 0.51 30.36
CA THR A 16 52.32 -0.05 31.72
C THR A 16 50.84 -0.16 32.05
N SER A 17 50.47 -1.39 32.37
CA SER A 17 49.15 -1.85 32.80
C SER A 17 48.72 -1.23 34.12
N PHE A 18 47.44 -0.83 34.22
CA PHE A 18 46.75 -0.74 35.50
C PHE A 18 45.38 -1.39 35.38
N THR A 19 45.27 -2.54 36.03
CA THR A 19 44.04 -3.28 36.31
C THR A 19 43.31 -2.55 37.43
N ILE A 20 42.09 -2.06 37.15
CA ILE A 20 41.11 -1.72 38.19
C ILE A 20 39.87 -2.57 37.93
N ILE A 21 39.67 -3.51 38.87
CA ILE A 21 38.46 -4.30 39.02
C ILE A 21 37.41 -3.35 39.60
N SER A 22 36.43 -2.96 38.79
CA SER A 22 35.20 -2.33 39.29
C SER A 22 34.00 -3.18 38.87
N SER A 23 33.57 -4.03 39.78
CA SER A 23 32.27 -4.69 39.76
C SER A 23 31.17 -3.65 39.92
N SER A 24 30.61 -3.19 38.80
CA SER A 24 29.33 -2.47 38.79
C SER A 24 28.31 -3.30 38.03
N ILE A 25 27.40 -3.88 38.79
CA ILE A 25 26.13 -4.49 38.35
C ILE A 25 25.45 -3.50 37.40
N ARG A 26 25.61 -3.69 36.09
CA ARG A 26 24.88 -2.92 35.09
C ARG A 26 23.66 -3.73 34.68
N SER A 27 22.55 -3.35 35.31
CA SER A 27 21.19 -3.65 34.94
C SER A 27 21.04 -3.89 33.42
N ARG A 28 20.50 -5.06 33.07
CA ARG A 28 19.92 -5.32 31.75
C ARG A 28 18.83 -4.28 31.50
N ARG A 29 19.19 -3.19 30.82
CA ARG A 29 18.23 -2.50 29.96
C ARG A 29 18.44 -3.08 28.58
N THR A 30 17.76 -4.18 28.31
CA THR A 30 17.27 -4.45 26.96
C THR A 30 16.43 -3.23 26.59
N SER A 31 17.04 -2.25 25.94
CA SER A 31 16.28 -1.37 25.07
C SER A 31 15.69 -2.30 24.02
N LEU A 32 14.45 -2.72 24.25
CA LEU A 32 13.56 -3.15 23.19
C LEU A 32 13.42 -1.94 22.27
N SER A 33 14.38 -1.79 21.35
CA SER A 33 14.15 -1.05 20.13
C SER A 33 13.03 -1.81 19.43
N PHE A 34 11.81 -1.32 19.60
CA PHE A 34 10.71 -1.67 18.73
C PHE A 34 11.09 -1.09 17.37
N GLU A 35 11.87 -1.85 16.59
CA GLU A 35 11.91 -1.63 15.17
C GLU A 35 10.47 -1.79 14.68
N LYS A 36 9.90 -0.69 14.19
CA LYS A 36 8.63 -0.70 13.48
C LYS A 36 8.72 -1.84 12.46
N PRO A 37 7.84 -2.86 12.51
CA PRO A 37 7.90 -3.93 11.54
C PRO A 37 7.81 -3.30 10.15
N GLN A 38 8.87 -3.45 9.36
CA GLN A 38 8.99 -2.82 8.05
C GLN A 38 7.98 -3.32 7.02
N ASN A 39 7.05 -4.20 7.41
CA ASN A 39 5.82 -4.49 6.69
C ASN A 39 4.92 -5.38 7.58
N PRO A 40 3.80 -4.89 8.13
CA PRO A 40 2.88 -5.72 8.91
C PRO A 40 2.21 -6.85 8.09
N ASN A 41 2.39 -6.88 6.76
CA ASN A 41 1.67 -7.78 5.86
C ASN A 41 2.51 -8.98 5.37
N LYS A 42 3.51 -9.44 6.13
CA LYS A 42 4.29 -10.67 5.79
C LYS A 42 3.80 -11.95 6.48
N PHE A 43 2.55 -11.97 6.95
CA PHE A 43 1.90 -13.22 7.38
C PHE A 43 1.03 -13.75 6.24
N GLY A 44 1.51 -14.79 5.55
CA GLY A 44 0.71 -15.53 4.56
C GLY A 44 1.25 -15.54 3.13
N LYS A 45 2.50 -15.97 2.92
CA LYS A 45 2.94 -16.49 1.60
C LYS A 45 2.36 -17.90 1.38
N GLY A 46 1.04 -18.00 1.36
CA GLY A 46 0.31 -19.17 0.90
C GLY A 46 0.06 -19.05 -0.59
N ILE A 47 0.25 -20.15 -1.31
CA ILE A 47 0.07 -20.33 -2.76
C ILE A 47 -1.14 -19.54 -3.29
N GLY A 48 -0.91 -18.61 -4.24
CA GLY A 48 -1.99 -17.98 -5.02
C GLY A 48 -2.07 -16.44 -5.03
N ARG A 49 -1.09 -15.69 -4.50
CA ARG A 49 -1.06 -14.23 -4.68
C ARG A 49 -0.56 -13.92 -6.10
N LEU A 50 -1.47 -13.57 -7.00
CA LEU A 50 -1.11 -13.01 -8.30
C LEU A 50 -0.51 -11.63 -8.04
N GLU A 51 0.78 -11.48 -8.31
CA GLU A 51 1.39 -10.16 -8.43
C GLU A 51 0.97 -9.63 -9.79
N LEU A 52 -0.05 -8.77 -9.80
CA LEU A 52 -0.45 -8.06 -11.01
C LEU A 52 0.66 -7.06 -11.34
N ASP A 53 1.36 -7.24 -12.45
CA ASP A 53 2.26 -6.21 -12.97
C ASP A 53 1.47 -4.95 -13.39
N GLU A 54 2.13 -3.83 -13.68
CA GLU A 54 1.48 -2.63 -14.26
C GLU A 54 0.66 -2.96 -15.53
N ALA A 55 0.93 -4.09 -16.17
CA ALA A 55 0.13 -4.67 -17.24
C ALA A 55 -1.35 -4.87 -16.87
N ALA A 56 -1.69 -5.13 -15.61
CA ALA A 56 -3.06 -5.26 -15.14
C ALA A 56 -3.86 -3.95 -15.19
N LEU A 57 -3.18 -2.80 -15.13
CA LEU A 57 -3.82 -1.49 -15.38
C LEU A 57 -4.22 -1.33 -16.85
N THR A 58 -3.56 -2.08 -17.75
CA THR A 58 -3.86 -2.09 -19.19
C THR A 58 -4.81 -3.23 -19.55
N ALA A 59 -5.04 -4.18 -18.63
CA ALA A 59 -5.88 -5.34 -18.89
C ALA A 59 -7.35 -4.91 -19.02
N GLN A 60 -7.91 -5.16 -20.21
CA GLN A 60 -9.31 -4.91 -20.48
C GLN A 60 -10.16 -5.93 -19.73
N THR A 61 -11.11 -5.43 -18.95
CA THR A 61 -12.07 -6.26 -18.23
C THR A 61 -13.09 -6.89 -19.18
N LEU A 62 -13.52 -8.11 -18.87
CA LEU A 62 -14.47 -8.87 -19.69
C LEU A 62 -15.91 -8.68 -19.17
N TYR A 63 -16.88 -8.76 -20.08
CA TYR A 63 -18.31 -8.75 -19.75
C TYR A 63 -18.76 -7.52 -18.93
N ASP A 64 -19.65 -7.71 -17.95
CA ASP A 64 -20.14 -6.71 -16.99
C ASP A 64 -19.16 -6.51 -15.81
N MET A 65 -17.86 -6.73 -16.03
CA MET A 65 -16.87 -6.52 -14.98
C MET A 65 -16.24 -5.13 -15.10
N VAL A 66 -16.04 -4.53 -13.93
CA VAL A 66 -15.36 -3.25 -13.75
C VAL A 66 -14.19 -3.49 -12.80
N LEU A 67 -12.99 -3.11 -13.23
CA LEU A 67 -11.80 -3.14 -12.38
C LEU A 67 -11.69 -1.78 -11.69
N VAL A 68 -11.64 -1.80 -10.37
CA VAL A 68 -11.52 -0.59 -9.57
C VAL A 68 -10.39 -0.67 -8.56
N GLU A 69 -9.83 0.49 -8.28
CA GLU A 69 -8.91 0.72 -7.17
C GLU A 69 -9.70 1.24 -5.97
N ARG A 70 -9.60 0.59 -4.81
CA ARG A 70 -10.24 1.09 -3.58
C ARG A 70 -9.38 2.14 -2.92
N LEU A 71 -9.95 3.31 -2.70
CA LEU A 71 -9.26 4.44 -2.08
C LEU A 71 -9.25 4.26 -0.56
N GLN A 72 -8.04 4.18 0.01
CA GLN A 72 -7.87 4.07 1.45
C GLN A 72 -8.09 5.43 2.11
N PRO A 73 -8.91 5.51 3.17
CA PRO A 73 -9.07 6.74 3.92
C PRO A 73 -7.75 7.13 4.59
N PRO A 74 -7.52 8.43 4.85
CA PRO A 74 -6.36 8.87 5.60
C PRO A 74 -6.34 8.22 6.98
N VAL A 75 -5.14 7.79 7.40
CA VAL A 75 -4.93 7.07 8.66
C VAL A 75 -5.02 8.03 9.86
N GLU A 76 -4.77 9.31 9.62
CA GLU A 76 -4.87 10.37 10.61
C GLU A 76 -6.16 11.18 10.37
N THR A 77 -6.75 11.65 11.46
CA THR A 77 -7.84 12.65 11.43
C THR A 77 -7.25 14.03 11.10
N ASP A 78 -8.07 14.99 10.67
CA ASP A 78 -7.66 16.39 10.43
C ASP A 78 -6.92 17.03 11.63
N THR A 79 -7.14 16.51 12.83
CA THR A 79 -6.48 16.93 14.08
C THR A 79 -5.15 16.22 14.37
N GLY A 80 -4.68 15.34 13.48
CA GLY A 80 -3.47 14.52 13.66
C GLY A 80 -3.64 13.29 14.54
N LEU A 81 -4.88 12.92 14.91
CA LEU A 81 -5.15 11.70 15.69
C LEU A 81 -5.14 10.46 14.79
N TYR A 82 -4.27 9.50 15.10
CA TYR A 82 -4.20 8.20 14.43
C TYR A 82 -5.46 7.36 14.70
N LYS A 83 -6.13 6.91 13.64
CA LYS A 83 -7.28 5.99 13.72
C LYS A 83 -6.82 4.55 13.64
N GLY A 84 -7.31 3.72 14.57
CA GLY A 84 -7.10 2.27 14.54
C GLY A 84 -7.73 1.63 13.31
N GLN A 85 -7.24 0.44 12.90
CA GLN A 85 -7.77 -0.25 11.71
C GLN A 85 -9.26 -0.59 11.80
N GLU A 86 -9.79 -0.80 13.01
CA GLU A 86 -11.21 -1.13 13.23
C GLU A 86 -12.13 0.10 13.11
N GLU A 87 -11.60 1.31 13.34
CA GLU A 87 -12.34 2.57 13.26
C GLU A 87 -12.35 3.17 11.85
N GLN A 88 -11.53 2.64 10.94
CA GLN A 88 -11.48 3.12 9.57
C GLN A 88 -12.80 2.81 8.85
N PRO A 89 -13.39 3.80 8.15
CA PRO A 89 -14.61 3.56 7.39
C PRO A 89 -14.36 2.50 6.32
N LYS A 90 -15.39 1.69 6.07
CA LYS A 90 -15.35 0.66 5.03
C LYS A 90 -15.04 1.30 3.68
N LEU A 91 -14.22 0.60 2.88
CA LEU A 91 -13.68 1.06 1.60
C LEU A 91 -14.76 1.07 0.49
N HIS A 92 -15.73 1.97 0.57
CA HIS A 92 -16.82 2.09 -0.40
C HIS A 92 -16.52 3.02 -1.59
N ILE A 93 -15.45 3.81 -1.50
CA ILE A 93 -15.08 4.76 -2.55
C ILE A 93 -13.97 4.13 -3.38
N CYS A 94 -14.17 4.12 -4.69
CA CYS A 94 -13.25 3.48 -5.62
C CYS A 94 -12.98 4.39 -6.84
N ARG A 95 -11.81 4.23 -7.44
CA ARG A 95 -11.45 4.81 -8.73
C ARG A 95 -11.53 3.74 -9.81
N VAL A 96 -12.17 4.06 -10.93
CA VAL A 96 -12.34 3.13 -12.04
C VAL A 96 -11.07 3.04 -12.87
N LEU A 97 -10.58 1.83 -13.11
CA LEU A 97 -9.38 1.58 -13.93
C LEU A 97 -9.73 0.99 -15.29
N SER A 98 -10.67 0.05 -15.35
CA SER A 98 -11.13 -0.56 -16.60
C SER A 98 -12.62 -0.88 -16.52
N VAL A 99 -13.31 -0.79 -17.66
CA VAL A 99 -14.73 -1.08 -17.82
C VAL A 99 -14.89 -2.14 -18.91
N GLY A 100 -15.67 -3.17 -18.64
CA GLY A 100 -15.96 -4.24 -19.59
C GLY A 100 -17.01 -3.87 -20.62
N SER A 101 -17.24 -4.77 -21.58
CA SER A 101 -18.16 -4.55 -22.71
C SER A 101 -19.64 -4.53 -22.32
N GLY A 102 -20.00 -5.08 -21.16
CA GLY A 102 -21.38 -5.22 -20.69
C GLY A 102 -21.84 -6.67 -20.59
N ARG A 103 -23.09 -6.85 -20.13
CA ARG A 103 -23.67 -8.17 -19.88
C ARG A 103 -24.36 -8.70 -21.13
N GLU A 104 -24.02 -9.91 -21.55
CA GLU A 104 -24.79 -10.59 -22.60
C GLU A 104 -26.13 -11.09 -22.02
N GLU A 105 -27.22 -10.72 -22.67
CA GLU A 105 -28.57 -11.20 -22.37
C GLU A 105 -28.87 -12.50 -23.15
N GLU A 106 -29.93 -13.21 -22.74
CA GLU A 106 -30.37 -14.47 -23.37
C GLU A 106 -30.77 -14.30 -24.85
N ASN A 107 -31.13 -13.08 -25.24
CA ASN A 107 -31.46 -12.68 -26.60
C ASN A 107 -30.20 -12.43 -27.49
N GLY A 108 -28.99 -12.56 -26.94
CA GLY A 108 -27.72 -12.28 -27.63
C GLY A 108 -27.39 -10.79 -27.77
N ILE A 109 -28.16 -9.91 -27.13
CA ILE A 109 -27.90 -8.46 -27.08
C ILE A 109 -27.03 -8.17 -25.85
N ILE A 110 -26.08 -7.24 -26.01
CA ILE A 110 -25.26 -6.77 -24.89
C ILE A 110 -26.03 -5.66 -24.17
N ALA A 111 -26.40 -5.91 -22.92
CA ALA A 111 -27.01 -4.92 -22.04
C ALA A 111 -26.02 -3.79 -21.74
N SER A 112 -26.54 -2.57 -21.81
CA SER A 112 -25.80 -1.33 -21.60
C SER A 112 -25.13 -1.29 -20.23
N MET A 113 -23.88 -0.83 -20.19
CA MET A 113 -23.23 -0.50 -18.92
C MET A 113 -23.75 0.79 -18.30
N PRO A 114 -23.69 0.91 -16.95
CA PRO A 114 -23.89 2.19 -16.30
C PRO A 114 -22.92 3.22 -16.88
N ASP A 115 -23.34 4.48 -16.95
CA ASP A 115 -22.54 5.57 -17.52
C ASP A 115 -21.31 5.90 -16.65
N ILE A 116 -20.27 5.09 -16.82
CA ILE A 116 -19.02 5.12 -16.04
C ILE A 116 -17.86 5.05 -17.03
N LYS A 117 -16.87 5.90 -16.82
CA LYS A 117 -15.65 5.96 -17.62
C LYS A 117 -14.42 5.63 -16.79
N VAL A 118 -13.37 5.21 -17.47
CA VAL A 118 -12.05 5.03 -16.85
C VAL A 118 -11.61 6.36 -16.22
N GLY A 119 -11.17 6.31 -14.98
CA GLY A 119 -10.76 7.47 -14.19
C GLY A 119 -11.85 8.06 -13.29
N ASP A 120 -13.12 7.69 -13.49
CA ASP A 120 -14.20 8.17 -12.63
C ASP A 120 -14.06 7.67 -11.18
N THR A 121 -14.55 8.47 -10.23
CA THR A 121 -14.69 8.05 -8.83
C THR A 121 -16.12 7.58 -8.60
N VAL A 122 -16.27 6.37 -8.09
CA VAL A 122 -17.55 5.71 -7.90
C VAL A 122 -17.73 5.26 -6.46
N VAL A 123 -18.98 5.27 -6.01
CA VAL A 123 -19.39 4.68 -4.73
C VAL A 123 -19.94 3.30 -5.01
N VAL A 124 -19.52 2.32 -4.21
CA VAL A 124 -19.90 0.92 -4.38
C VAL A 124 -20.68 0.43 -3.18
N LYS A 125 -21.68 -0.41 -3.44
CA LYS A 125 -22.58 -0.93 -2.40
C LYS A 125 -21.82 -1.74 -1.36
N ASN A 126 -20.84 -2.54 -1.80
CA ASN A 126 -20.12 -3.47 -0.96
C ASN A 126 -18.62 -3.10 -0.90
N PRO A 127 -17.99 -3.18 0.29
CA PRO A 127 -16.58 -2.84 0.45
C PRO A 127 -15.63 -3.97 0.03
N TRP A 128 -16.14 -5.09 -0.49
CA TRP A 128 -15.37 -6.21 -1.05
C TRP A 128 -15.74 -6.43 -2.52
N GLY A 129 -14.79 -6.94 -3.31
CA GLY A 129 -15.00 -7.29 -4.73
C GLY A 129 -15.55 -8.69 -4.96
N ILE A 130 -15.78 -9.02 -6.23
CA ILE A 130 -16.09 -10.36 -6.74
C ILE A 130 -14.79 -10.98 -7.27
N GLY A 131 -14.19 -11.90 -6.51
CA GLY A 131 -12.94 -12.55 -6.90
C GLY A 131 -12.07 -12.91 -5.68
N PRO A 132 -10.90 -13.52 -5.90
CA PRO A 132 -9.91 -13.66 -4.82
C PRO A 132 -9.67 -12.29 -4.18
N LYS A 133 -9.69 -12.31 -2.85
CA LYS A 133 -9.88 -11.15 -1.98
C LYS A 133 -8.78 -10.11 -2.22
N ASP A 134 -9.18 -8.98 -2.78
CA ASP A 134 -8.42 -7.72 -2.92
C ASP A 134 -6.94 -7.94 -3.24
N GLU A 135 -6.63 -8.04 -4.53
CA GLU A 135 -5.25 -8.16 -4.99
C GLU A 135 -4.51 -6.85 -4.67
N GLU A 136 -3.61 -6.94 -3.70
CA GLU A 136 -2.75 -5.84 -3.29
C GLU A 136 -1.53 -5.81 -4.22
N LEU A 137 -1.45 -4.76 -5.02
CA LEU A 137 -0.27 -4.44 -5.82
C LEU A 137 0.94 -4.19 -4.91
N ALA A 138 2.16 -4.29 -5.45
CA ALA A 138 3.39 -3.97 -4.71
C ALA A 138 3.36 -2.56 -4.07
N ASP A 139 2.58 -1.64 -4.65
CA ASP A 139 2.36 -0.27 -4.17
C ASP A 139 1.42 -0.16 -2.96
N GLY A 140 0.80 -1.26 -2.51
CA GLY A 140 -0.19 -1.26 -1.43
C GLY A 140 -1.60 -0.81 -1.86
N ARG A 141 -1.82 -0.58 -3.16
CA ARG A 141 -3.13 -0.32 -3.75
C ARG A 141 -3.96 -1.59 -3.78
N LYS A 142 -5.23 -1.47 -3.38
CA LYS A 142 -6.17 -2.61 -3.33
C LYS A 142 -7.03 -2.59 -4.58
N LEU A 143 -6.86 -3.60 -5.42
CA LEU A 143 -7.64 -3.79 -6.62
C LEU A 143 -8.79 -4.75 -6.34
N SER A 144 -9.97 -4.39 -6.83
CA SER A 144 -11.15 -5.24 -6.73
C SER A 144 -11.89 -5.25 -8.06
N TYR A 145 -12.39 -6.42 -8.45
CA TYR A 145 -13.38 -6.51 -9.50
C TYR A 145 -14.78 -6.31 -8.94
N LEU A 146 -15.62 -5.62 -9.70
CA LEU A 146 -17.01 -5.35 -9.39
C LEU A 146 -17.87 -5.67 -10.60
N LYS A 147 -19.16 -5.93 -10.36
CA LYS A 147 -20.14 -5.89 -11.45
C LYS A 147 -20.64 -4.47 -11.64
N GLY A 148 -21.09 -4.12 -12.85
CA GLY A 148 -21.73 -2.83 -13.10
C GLY A 148 -22.92 -2.57 -12.17
N GLN A 149 -23.64 -3.61 -11.78
CA GLN A 149 -24.78 -3.55 -10.85
C GLN A 149 -24.40 -3.20 -9.39
N ASP A 150 -23.14 -3.41 -8.99
CA ASP A 150 -22.68 -3.12 -7.62
C ASP A 150 -22.25 -1.65 -7.44
N VAL A 151 -22.16 -0.90 -8.54
CA VAL A 151 -21.88 0.53 -8.55
C VAL A 151 -23.15 1.28 -8.16
N ALA A 152 -23.10 2.00 -7.04
CA ALA A 152 -24.25 2.74 -6.51
C ALA A 152 -24.40 4.12 -7.17
N GLY A 153 -23.30 4.75 -7.56
CA GLY A 153 -23.32 6.04 -8.22
C GLY A 153 -21.93 6.57 -8.53
N LYS A 154 -21.88 7.53 -9.44
CA LYS A 154 -20.68 8.31 -9.77
C LYS A 154 -20.65 9.58 -8.91
N ILE A 155 -19.46 9.93 -8.44
CA ILE A 155 -19.22 11.19 -7.75
C ILE A 155 -18.75 12.20 -8.79
N GLU A 156 -19.49 13.28 -8.95
CA GLU A 156 -19.12 14.42 -9.80
C GLU A 156 -18.70 15.60 -8.93
N GLY A 157 -17.46 16.08 -9.14
CA GLY A 157 -16.81 17.08 -8.28
C GLY A 157 -15.71 16.44 -7.45
N GLY A 158 -14.44 16.77 -7.75
CA GLY A 158 -13.26 16.11 -7.17
C GLY A 158 -13.27 16.16 -5.64
N ILE A 159 -13.27 14.98 -5.01
CA ILE A 159 -13.17 14.82 -3.54
C ILE A 159 -11.69 14.70 -3.10
N LEU A 160 -10.75 14.59 -4.04
CA LEU A 160 -9.36 14.19 -3.77
C LEU A 160 -8.30 15.28 -4.06
N GLU A 161 -8.71 16.54 -4.22
CA GLU A 161 -7.77 17.67 -4.33
C GLU A 161 -7.75 18.48 -3.02
N GLU A 162 -7.21 17.90 -1.95
CA GLU A 162 -6.64 18.64 -0.81
C GLU A 162 -5.35 17.96 -0.34
#